data_AF-A0A534EI07-F1
#
_entry.id   AF-A0A534EI07-F1
#
_cell.length_a   1.000
_cell.length_b   1.000
_cell.length_c   1.000
_cell.angle_alpha   90.00
_cell.angle_beta   90.00
_cell.angle_gamma   90.00
#
_symmetry.space_group_name_H-M   'P 1'
#
loop_
_entity.id
_entity.type
_entity.pdbx_description
1 polymer ?
#
loop_
_entity_poly.entity_id
_entity_poly.type
_entity_poly.pdbx_seq_one_letter_code
_entity_poly.pdbx_strand_id
1 'polypeptide(L)'
;LFSVGMFASFSIAALLSPLVHLCRVSVQQAFLPSISRLEAAGDLRGMLELNSRGSVLAATLLYPMLAFAFVFSAEIVTIIYTSAYVAAAPVMRIYILGLIALVIEPATLMLLLRQGAFSMRLGVLALALSVTLSWTCASAGGLAGAAVGSVTAIYLEHVGALWRISRCTGIPWRHLQDWRSLGLLLVCAALAGVISWVLVRGVPAGFGPEARVAAGGVLLAVAYLALIVMCGLARDWRAAFEGLRRRQ
;
A
#
# COMPACT_ATOMS: atom_id res chain seq x y z
N LEU A 1 22.80 -14.69 -11.81
CA LEU A 1 21.53 -14.48 -12.54
C LEU A 1 21.45 -13.09 -13.17
N PHE A 2 21.76 -12.01 -12.43
CA PHE A 2 21.62 -10.63 -12.93
C PHE A 2 22.94 -9.85 -12.85
N SER A 3 23.10 -8.85 -13.73
CA SER A 3 24.25 -7.93 -13.72
C SER A 3 24.13 -6.86 -12.63
N VAL A 4 25.22 -6.14 -12.36
CA VAL A 4 25.24 -5.04 -11.39
C VAL A 4 24.25 -3.93 -11.74
N GLY A 5 24.08 -3.61 -13.04
CA GLY A 5 23.09 -2.62 -13.49
C GLY A 5 21.63 -3.05 -13.22
N MET A 6 21.35 -4.35 -13.30
CA MET A 6 20.03 -4.90 -12.98
C MET A 6 19.77 -4.89 -11.46
N PHE A 7 20.81 -5.11 -10.65
CA PHE A 7 20.72 -4.92 -9.20
C PHE A 7 20.38 -3.46 -8.84
N ALA A 8 21.02 -2.48 -9.49
CA ALA A 8 20.69 -1.07 -9.28
C ALA A 8 19.24 -0.75 -9.68
N SER A 9 18.76 -1.28 -10.82
CA SER A 9 17.36 -1.14 -11.24
C SER A 9 16.38 -1.73 -10.22
N PHE A 10 16.71 -2.89 -9.64
CA PHE A 10 15.89 -3.52 -8.60
C PHE A 10 15.84 -2.68 -7.32
N SER A 11 16.99 -2.15 -6.89
CA SER A 11 17.08 -1.27 -5.72
C SER A 11 16.27 0.02 -5.90
N ILE A 12 16.33 0.63 -7.08
CA ILE A 12 15.51 1.81 -7.41
C ILE A 12 14.02 1.51 -7.26
N ALA A 13 13.56 0.37 -7.78
CA ALA A 13 12.16 -0.02 -7.68
C ALA A 13 11.68 -0.20 -6.23
N ALA A 14 12.56 -0.61 -5.32
CA ALA A 14 12.24 -0.85 -3.92
C ALA A 14 12.08 0.44 -3.08
N LEU A 15 12.57 1.58 -3.57
CA LEU A 15 12.59 2.87 -2.84
C LEU A 15 11.21 3.45 -2.54
N LEU A 16 10.16 2.96 -3.21
CA LEU A 16 8.79 3.34 -2.88
C LEU A 16 8.34 2.79 -1.51
N SER A 17 8.94 1.68 -1.04
CA SER A 17 8.52 1.01 0.19
C SER A 17 8.75 1.87 1.45
N PRO A 18 9.94 2.48 1.66
CA PRO A 18 10.15 3.41 2.76
C PRO A 18 9.20 4.63 2.74
N LEU A 19 8.86 5.14 1.55
CA LEU A 19 7.92 6.27 1.42
C LEU A 19 6.52 5.88 1.91
N VAL A 20 6.03 4.72 1.50
CA VAL A 20 4.74 4.18 1.97
C VAL A 20 4.78 3.97 3.48
N HIS A 21 5.87 3.41 4.00
CA HIS A 21 6.05 3.19 5.42
C HIS A 21 5.99 4.49 6.22
N LEU A 22 6.62 5.57 5.74
CA LEU A 22 6.61 6.87 6.41
C LEU A 22 5.19 7.41 6.60
N CYS A 23 4.39 7.46 5.52
CA CYS A 23 3.00 7.91 5.60
C CYS A 23 2.17 7.05 6.55
N ARG A 24 2.40 5.73 6.52
CA ARG A 24 1.69 4.76 7.34
C ARG A 24 1.99 4.93 8.83
N VAL A 25 3.26 5.09 9.19
CA VAL A 25 3.69 5.30 10.58
C VAL A 25 3.11 6.59 11.15
N SER A 26 3.05 7.68 10.36
CA SER A 26 2.43 8.93 10.81
C SER A 26 0.98 8.73 11.24
N VAL A 27 0.19 7.97 10.49
CA VAL A 27 -1.18 7.62 10.89
C VAL A 27 -1.16 6.78 12.17
N GLN A 28 -0.38 5.71 12.20
CA GLN A 28 -0.34 4.79 13.35
C GLN A 28 0.01 5.48 14.66
N GLN A 29 1.01 6.34 14.67
CA GLN A 29 1.45 7.06 15.87
C GLN A 29 0.35 7.97 16.43
N ALA A 30 -0.52 8.51 15.57
CA ALA A 30 -1.67 9.31 16.00
C ALA A 30 -2.76 8.47 16.70
N PHE A 31 -2.97 7.22 16.28
CA PHE A 31 -4.00 6.34 16.85
C PHE A 31 -3.50 5.45 17.99
N LEU A 32 -2.20 5.16 18.05
CA LEU A 32 -1.60 4.18 18.97
C LEU A 32 -1.98 4.41 20.45
N PRO A 33 -1.92 5.62 21.02
CA PRO A 33 -2.28 5.82 22.43
C PRO A 33 -3.75 5.45 22.72
N SER A 34 -4.65 5.74 21.79
CA SER A 34 -6.07 5.42 21.94
C SER A 34 -6.35 3.93 21.72
N ILE A 35 -5.64 3.29 20.80
CA ILE A 35 -5.70 1.83 20.58
C ILE A 35 -5.23 1.10 21.85
N SER A 36 -4.08 1.50 22.43
CA SER A 36 -3.56 0.90 23.65
C SER A 36 -4.49 1.08 24.86
N ARG A 37 -5.14 2.25 24.98
CA ARG A 37 -6.13 2.50 26.05
C ARG A 37 -7.35 1.58 25.92
N LEU A 38 -7.83 1.35 24.70
CA LEU A 38 -8.97 0.44 24.44
C LEU A 38 -8.60 -1.01 24.75
N GLU A 39 -7.38 -1.42 24.42
CA GLU A 39 -6.86 -2.75 24.78
C GLU A 39 -6.77 -2.92 26.29
N ALA A 40 -6.21 -1.95 27.01
CA ALA A 40 -6.11 -1.99 28.47
C ALA A 40 -7.48 -2.01 29.17
N ALA A 41 -8.50 -1.42 28.55
CA ALA A 41 -9.89 -1.47 29.02
C ALA A 41 -10.62 -2.77 28.64
N GLY A 42 -9.98 -3.67 27.89
CA GLY A 42 -10.59 -4.92 27.40
C GLY A 42 -11.54 -4.74 26.21
N ASP A 43 -11.66 -3.53 25.65
CA ASP A 43 -12.52 -3.25 24.49
C ASP A 43 -11.81 -3.61 23.17
N LEU A 44 -11.74 -4.92 22.89
CA LEU A 44 -11.11 -5.44 21.67
C LEU A 44 -11.84 -5.00 20.39
N ARG A 45 -13.16 -4.80 20.45
CA ARG A 45 -13.94 -4.35 19.27
C ARG A 45 -13.62 -2.91 18.94
N GLY A 46 -13.66 -2.01 19.92
CA GLY A 46 -13.28 -0.62 19.74
C GLY A 46 -11.83 -0.46 19.28
N MET A 47 -10.91 -1.27 19.81
CA MET A 47 -9.51 -1.31 19.37
C MET A 47 -9.38 -1.63 17.87
N LEU A 48 -10.06 -2.67 17.40
CA LEU A 48 -10.02 -3.09 16.00
C LEU A 48 -10.71 -2.09 15.07
N GLU A 49 -11.83 -1.52 15.50
CA GLU A 49 -12.54 -0.49 14.75
C GLU A 49 -11.67 0.75 14.56
N LEU A 50 -10.97 1.18 15.61
CA LEU A 50 -10.06 2.33 15.54
C LEU A 50 -8.86 2.04 14.62
N ASN A 51 -8.30 0.83 14.68
CA ASN A 51 -7.25 0.41 13.76
C ASN A 51 -7.73 0.40 12.30
N SER A 52 -8.93 -0.13 12.04
CA SER A 52 -9.56 -0.10 10.72
C SER A 52 -9.75 1.32 10.19
N ARG A 53 -10.18 2.26 11.03
CA ARG A 53 -10.31 3.68 10.65
C ARG A 53 -8.95 4.28 10.29
N GLY A 54 -7.90 3.95 11.04
CA GLY A 54 -6.52 4.33 10.72
C GLY A 54 -6.06 3.79 9.36
N SER A 55 -6.34 2.52 9.07
CA SER A 55 -6.01 1.93 7.76
C SER A 55 -6.79 2.56 6.61
N VAL A 56 -8.09 2.85 6.79
CA VAL A 56 -8.86 3.62 5.81
C VAL A 56 -8.23 5.00 5.60
N LEU A 57 -7.88 5.73 6.67
CA LEU A 57 -7.21 7.04 6.61
C LEU A 57 -5.90 7.00 5.82
N ALA A 58 -5.08 5.98 6.06
CA ALA A 58 -3.85 5.79 5.29
C ALA A 58 -4.15 5.48 3.81
N ALA A 59 -5.18 4.67 3.54
CA ALA A 59 -5.57 4.24 2.19
C ALA A 59 -5.92 5.40 1.26
N THR A 60 -6.60 6.45 1.75
CA THR A 60 -6.95 7.59 0.89
C THR A 60 -5.77 8.32 0.31
N LEU A 61 -4.66 8.36 1.03
CA LEU A 61 -3.46 9.04 0.57
C LEU A 61 -2.60 8.06 -0.22
N LEU A 62 -2.42 6.84 0.31
CA LEU A 62 -1.50 5.86 -0.24
C LEU A 62 -1.99 5.27 -1.56
N TYR A 63 -3.27 4.92 -1.70
CA TYR A 63 -3.77 4.32 -2.94
C TYR A 63 -3.65 5.20 -4.19
N PRO A 64 -4.04 6.50 -4.20
CA PRO A 64 -3.82 7.33 -5.37
C PRO A 64 -2.33 7.57 -5.65
N MET A 65 -1.49 7.66 -4.62
CA MET A 65 -0.04 7.77 -4.77
C MET A 65 0.57 6.51 -5.41
N LEU A 66 0.14 5.33 -4.97
CA LEU A 66 0.53 4.04 -5.56
C LEU A 66 0.03 3.90 -7.00
N ALA A 67 -1.21 4.32 -7.29
CA ALA A 67 -1.76 4.31 -8.64
C ALA A 67 -0.98 5.23 -9.59
N PHE A 68 -0.65 6.44 -9.13
CA PHE A 68 0.22 7.36 -9.86
C PHE A 68 1.58 6.73 -10.16
N ALA A 69 2.24 6.21 -9.13
CA ALA A 69 3.54 5.57 -9.25
C ALA A 69 3.51 4.34 -10.17
N PHE A 70 2.39 3.60 -10.20
CA PHE A 70 2.21 2.42 -11.06
C PHE A 70 2.09 2.80 -12.54
N VAL A 71 1.25 3.80 -12.82
CA VAL A 71 0.96 4.27 -14.18
C VAL A 71 2.21 4.89 -14.80
N PHE A 72 2.85 5.81 -14.08
CA PHE A 72 3.99 6.59 -14.56
C PHE A 72 5.35 6.00 -14.16
N SER A 73 5.43 4.71 -13.81
CA SER A 73 6.66 4.14 -13.25
C SER A 73 7.87 4.25 -14.18
N ALA A 74 7.67 4.15 -15.50
CA ALA A 74 8.75 4.30 -16.46
C ALA A 74 9.24 5.75 -16.49
N GLU A 75 8.33 6.71 -16.65
CA GLU A 75 8.63 8.12 -16.70
C GLU A 75 9.29 8.61 -15.40
N ILE A 76 8.76 8.23 -14.23
CA ILE A 76 9.32 8.54 -12.91
C ILE A 76 10.76 8.05 -12.82
N VAL A 77 11.03 6.79 -13.18
CA VAL A 77 12.38 6.23 -13.14
C VAL A 77 13.31 6.97 -14.10
N THR A 78 12.86 7.29 -15.31
CA THR A 78 13.69 8.00 -16.30
C THR A 78 13.99 9.44 -15.92
N ILE A 79 13.06 10.14 -15.26
CA ILE A 79 13.18 11.54 -14.84
C ILE A 79 14.09 11.65 -13.62
N ILE A 80 13.84 10.85 -12.59
CA ILE A 80 14.57 10.93 -11.31
C ILE A 80 15.99 10.36 -11.46
N TYR A 81 16.13 9.31 -12.28
CA TYR A 81 17.40 8.66 -12.54
C TYR A 81 17.80 8.90 -14.00
N THR A 82 17.76 7.86 -14.82
CA THR A 82 18.12 7.91 -16.23
C THR A 82 17.37 6.80 -16.98
N SER A 83 17.36 6.89 -18.31
CA SER A 83 16.83 5.81 -19.17
C SER A 83 17.55 4.47 -19.00
N ALA A 84 18.79 4.45 -18.47
CA ALA A 84 19.53 3.23 -18.22
C ALA A 84 18.88 2.34 -17.15
N TYR A 85 18.03 2.92 -16.28
CA TYR A 85 17.36 2.20 -15.20
C TYR A 85 15.88 1.88 -15.50
N VAL A 86 15.40 2.09 -16.73
CA VAL A 86 13.98 1.88 -17.08
C VAL A 86 13.49 0.45 -16.78
N ALA A 87 14.39 -0.53 -16.71
CA ALA A 87 14.10 -1.89 -16.26
C ALA A 87 13.57 -1.98 -14.81
N ALA A 88 13.73 -0.94 -14.00
CA ALA A 88 13.12 -0.81 -12.68
C ALA A 88 11.59 -0.67 -12.74
N ALA A 89 11.05 -0.08 -13.82
CA ALA A 89 9.63 0.21 -13.95
C ALA A 89 8.69 -1.02 -13.79
N PRO A 90 8.94 -2.18 -14.43
CA PRO A 90 8.13 -3.38 -14.19
C PRO A 90 8.33 -3.96 -12.77
N VAL A 91 9.54 -3.89 -12.21
CA VAL A 91 9.81 -4.33 -10.83
C VAL A 91 9.03 -3.48 -9.84
N MET A 92 9.02 -2.16 -10.05
CA MET A 92 8.29 -1.19 -9.22
C MET A 92 6.78 -1.44 -9.27
N ARG A 93 6.22 -1.75 -10.46
CA ARG A 93 4.81 -2.13 -10.60
C ARG A 93 4.45 -3.37 -9.78
N ILE A 94 5.31 -4.39 -9.78
CA ILE A 94 5.09 -5.59 -8.96
C ILE A 94 5.16 -5.24 -7.48
N TYR A 95 6.17 -4.49 -7.03
CA TYR A 95 6.26 -4.05 -5.65
C TYR A 95 5.03 -3.27 -5.19
N ILE A 96 4.51 -2.35 -6.02
CA ILE A 96 3.29 -1.60 -5.72
C ILE A 96 2.12 -2.52 -5.37
N LEU A 97 1.98 -3.68 -6.03
CA LEU A 97 0.94 -4.65 -5.68
C LEU A 97 1.09 -5.15 -4.23
N GLY A 98 2.31 -5.40 -3.76
CA GLY A 98 2.57 -5.71 -2.36
C GLY A 98 2.31 -4.53 -1.43
N LEU A 99 2.68 -3.31 -1.84
CA LEU A 99 2.50 -2.09 -1.05
C LEU A 99 1.02 -1.74 -0.80
N ILE A 100 0.10 -2.17 -1.67
CA ILE A 100 -1.34 -2.04 -1.45
C ILE A 100 -1.77 -2.74 -0.15
N ALA A 101 -1.19 -3.90 0.16
CA ALA A 101 -1.49 -4.64 1.39
C ALA A 101 -0.98 -3.93 2.66
N LEU A 102 0.16 -3.22 2.55
CA LEU A 102 0.79 -2.55 3.69
C LEU A 102 -0.04 -1.42 4.29
N VAL A 103 -1.06 -0.93 3.58
CA VAL A 103 -2.02 0.04 4.10
C VAL A 103 -2.80 -0.49 5.31
N ILE A 104 -3.04 -1.81 5.34
CA ILE A 104 -3.62 -2.49 6.49
C ILE A 104 -2.51 -2.66 7.52
N GLU A 105 -2.73 -2.20 8.75
CA GLU A 105 -1.75 -2.36 9.83
C GLU A 105 -2.14 -3.45 10.82
N PRO A 106 -1.68 -4.70 10.63
CA PRO A 106 -1.87 -5.76 11.62
C PRO A 106 -0.77 -5.78 12.70
N ALA A 107 0.38 -5.13 12.47
CA ALA A 107 1.55 -5.28 13.34
C ALA A 107 1.31 -4.72 14.75
N THR A 108 0.69 -3.54 14.88
CA THR A 108 0.30 -2.97 16.17
C THR A 108 -0.63 -3.90 16.95
N LEU A 109 -1.60 -4.51 16.26
CA LEU A 109 -2.54 -5.45 16.88
C LEU A 109 -1.83 -6.74 17.33
N MET A 110 -0.90 -7.26 16.53
CA MET A 110 -0.10 -8.43 16.92
C MET A 110 0.78 -8.17 18.12
N LEU A 111 1.34 -6.96 18.24
CA LEU A 111 2.10 -6.53 19.40
C LEU A 111 1.23 -6.51 20.66
N LEU A 112 0.10 -5.80 20.61
CA LEU A 112 -0.81 -5.64 21.74
C LEU A 112 -1.41 -6.98 22.19
N LEU A 113 -1.77 -7.85 21.25
CA LEU A 113 -2.28 -9.20 21.53
C LEU A 113 -1.17 -10.21 21.90
N ARG A 114 0.07 -9.75 22.09
CA ARG A 114 1.24 -10.57 22.50
C ARG A 114 1.51 -11.76 21.56
N GLN A 115 1.29 -11.59 20.26
CA GLN A 115 1.46 -12.65 19.26
C GLN A 115 2.86 -12.67 18.62
N GLY A 116 3.88 -12.12 19.27
CA GLY A 116 5.25 -12.03 18.73
C GLY A 116 5.85 -13.37 18.27
N ALA A 117 5.63 -14.45 19.03
CA ALA A 117 6.11 -15.79 18.65
C ALA A 117 5.43 -16.32 17.38
N PHE A 118 4.15 -16.00 17.16
CA PHE A 118 3.45 -16.34 15.92
C PHE A 118 3.99 -15.51 14.76
N SER A 119 4.15 -14.20 14.94
CA SER A 119 4.73 -13.31 13.93
C SER A 119 6.13 -13.75 13.51
N MET A 120 6.96 -14.21 14.45
CA MET A 120 8.30 -14.73 14.16
C MET A 120 8.25 -15.99 13.29
N ARG A 121 7.40 -16.96 13.62
CA ARG A 121 7.23 -18.20 12.82
C ARG A 121 6.69 -17.89 11.43
N LEU A 122 5.74 -16.96 11.34
CA LEU A 122 5.18 -16.51 10.07
C LEU A 122 6.24 -15.81 9.21
N GLY A 123 7.09 -14.98 9.81
CA GLY A 123 8.21 -14.33 9.12
C GLY A 123 9.25 -15.32 8.58
N VAL A 124 9.59 -16.38 9.33
CA VAL A 124 10.47 -17.45 8.84
C VAL A 124 9.85 -18.16 7.63
N LEU A 125 8.55 -18.48 7.69
CA LEU A 125 7.83 -19.08 6.57
C LEU A 125 7.79 -18.14 5.35
N ALA A 126 7.49 -16.86 5.57
CA ALA A 126 7.43 -15.85 4.53
C ALA A 126 8.80 -15.62 3.88
N LEU A 127 9.88 -15.63 4.65
CA LEU A 127 11.25 -15.56 4.14
C LEU A 127 11.58 -16.76 3.26
N ALA A 128 11.32 -17.99 3.72
CA ALA A 128 11.58 -19.20 2.95
C ALA A 128 10.79 -19.20 1.63
N LEU A 129 9.51 -18.81 1.68
CA LEU A 129 8.64 -18.70 0.52
C LEU A 129 9.13 -17.59 -0.43
N SER A 130 9.52 -16.44 0.11
CA SER A 130 10.05 -15.31 -0.65
C SER A 130 11.28 -15.71 -1.44
N VAL A 131 12.27 -16.34 -0.80
CA VAL A 131 13.50 -16.78 -1.46
C VAL A 131 13.21 -17.80 -2.56
N THR A 132 12.38 -18.80 -2.24
CA THR A 132 12.02 -19.87 -3.19
C THR A 132 11.31 -19.29 -4.42
N LEU A 133 10.28 -18.47 -4.22
CA LEU A 133 9.52 -17.87 -5.32
C LEU A 133 10.33 -16.82 -6.08
N SER A 134 11.16 -16.03 -5.40
CA SER A 134 12.03 -15.06 -6.06
C SER A 134 12.99 -15.79 -7.00
N TRP A 135 13.56 -16.92 -6.58
CA TRP A 135 14.46 -17.71 -7.42
C TRP A 135 13.74 -18.34 -8.63
N THR A 136 12.60 -19.01 -8.40
CA THR A 136 11.86 -19.69 -9.48
C THR A 136 11.18 -18.74 -10.45
N CYS A 137 10.64 -17.61 -9.97
CA CYS A 137 10.05 -16.59 -10.84
C CYS A 137 11.12 -15.75 -11.53
N ALA A 138 12.30 -15.55 -10.94
CA ALA A 138 13.41 -14.86 -11.61
C ALA A 138 13.91 -15.59 -12.85
N SER A 139 13.92 -16.92 -12.84
CA SER A 139 14.37 -17.71 -14.00
C SER A 139 13.41 -17.64 -15.19
N ALA A 140 12.11 -17.49 -14.96
CA ALA A 140 11.09 -17.37 -16.01
C ALA A 140 10.73 -15.92 -16.39
N GLY A 141 10.71 -15.01 -15.42
CA GLY A 141 10.22 -13.63 -15.55
C GLY A 141 11.28 -12.55 -15.39
N GLY A 142 12.56 -12.93 -15.33
CA GLY A 142 13.68 -12.01 -15.17
C GLY A 142 13.61 -11.20 -13.87
N LEU A 143 14.07 -9.95 -13.93
CA LEU A 143 14.19 -9.09 -12.75
C LEU A 143 12.84 -8.79 -12.08
N ALA A 144 11.79 -8.62 -12.89
CA ALA A 144 10.43 -8.42 -12.41
C ALA A 144 9.91 -9.67 -11.69
N GLY A 145 10.19 -10.86 -12.25
CA GLY A 145 9.86 -12.14 -11.61
C GLY A 145 10.46 -12.29 -10.22
N ALA A 146 11.68 -11.78 -9.99
CA ALA A 146 12.30 -11.81 -8.66
C ALA A 146 11.49 -11.05 -7.59
N ALA A 147 10.78 -9.98 -7.95
CA ALA A 147 9.98 -9.21 -6.98
C ALA A 147 8.71 -9.95 -6.52
N VAL A 148 8.24 -10.95 -7.27
CA VAL A 148 7.03 -11.73 -6.94
C VAL A 148 7.18 -12.45 -5.59
N GLY A 149 8.37 -12.94 -5.26
CA GLY A 149 8.60 -13.61 -3.98
C GLY A 149 8.40 -12.66 -2.79
N SER A 150 8.91 -11.43 -2.89
CA SER A 150 8.71 -10.40 -1.85
C SER A 150 7.24 -10.01 -1.70
N VAL A 151 6.54 -9.79 -2.81
CA VAL A 151 5.10 -9.46 -2.79
C VAL A 151 4.28 -10.59 -2.16
N THR A 152 4.60 -11.83 -2.51
CA THR A 152 3.91 -13.00 -1.94
C THR A 152 4.13 -13.11 -0.44
N ALA A 153 5.35 -12.86 0.03
CA ALA A 153 5.66 -12.83 1.45
C ALA A 153 4.88 -11.74 2.20
N ILE A 154 4.77 -10.53 1.63
CA ILE A 154 3.96 -9.45 2.21
C ILE A 154 2.51 -9.91 2.40
N TYR A 155 1.90 -10.50 1.37
CA TYR A 155 0.53 -11.00 1.48
C TYR A 155 0.39 -12.16 2.45
N LEU A 156 1.34 -13.09 2.50
CA LEU A 156 1.33 -14.19 3.47
C LEU A 156 1.39 -13.65 4.91
N GLU A 157 2.25 -12.69 5.18
CA GLU A 157 2.38 -12.06 6.50
C GLU A 157 1.11 -11.33 6.90
N HIS A 158 0.56 -10.50 6.00
CA HIS A 158 -0.66 -9.74 6.28
C HIS A 158 -1.85 -10.68 6.48
N VAL A 159 -1.97 -11.69 5.63
CA VAL A 159 -3.08 -12.62 5.71
C VAL A 159 -2.98 -13.50 6.96
N GLY A 160 -1.79 -14.02 7.25
CA GLY A 160 -1.54 -14.81 8.45
C GLY A 160 -1.77 -14.01 9.74
N ALA A 161 -1.35 -12.74 9.78
CA ALA A 161 -1.55 -11.87 10.94
C ALA A 161 -3.04 -11.59 11.18
N LEU A 162 -3.79 -11.16 10.16
CA LEU A 162 -5.25 -10.94 10.28
C LEU A 162 -6.00 -12.22 10.68
N TRP A 163 -5.58 -13.37 10.17
CA TRP A 163 -6.19 -14.66 10.54
C TRP A 163 -5.96 -14.94 12.02
N ARG A 164 -4.73 -14.71 12.50
CA ARG A 164 -4.39 -14.87 13.91
C ARG A 164 -5.15 -13.90 14.80
N ILE A 165 -5.27 -12.63 14.39
CA ILE A 165 -6.07 -11.62 15.09
C ILE A 165 -7.52 -12.12 15.24
N SER A 166 -8.11 -12.61 14.15
CA SER A 166 -9.48 -13.15 14.17
C SER A 166 -9.64 -14.29 15.17
N ARG A 167 -8.68 -15.22 15.20
CA ARG A 167 -8.70 -16.36 16.14
C ARG A 167 -8.49 -15.93 17.59
N CYS A 168 -7.61 -14.96 17.85
CA CYS A 168 -7.33 -14.48 19.20
C CYS A 168 -8.46 -13.63 19.80
N THR A 169 -9.16 -12.85 18.96
CA THR A 169 -10.21 -11.93 19.41
C THR A 169 -11.61 -12.52 19.32
N GLY A 170 -11.78 -13.64 18.61
CA GLY A 170 -13.10 -14.22 18.29
C GLY A 170 -13.90 -13.40 17.27
N ILE A 171 -13.34 -12.31 16.74
CA ILE A 171 -14.00 -11.43 15.78
C ILE A 171 -13.71 -11.95 14.37
N PRO A 172 -14.73 -12.20 13.55
CA PRO A 172 -14.54 -12.74 12.21
C PRO A 172 -13.75 -11.75 11.33
N TRP A 173 -12.89 -12.29 10.48
CA TRP A 173 -12.03 -11.54 9.53
C TRP A 173 -12.71 -10.36 8.84
N ARG A 174 -13.95 -10.55 8.38
CA ARG A 174 -14.74 -9.54 7.65
C ARG A 174 -15.02 -8.27 8.47
N HIS A 175 -14.89 -8.35 9.79
CA HIS A 175 -15.12 -7.24 10.71
C HIS A 175 -13.81 -6.69 11.31
N LEU A 176 -12.64 -7.23 10.92
CA LEU A 176 -11.35 -6.70 11.36
C LEU A 176 -10.98 -5.39 10.66
N GLN A 177 -11.51 -5.18 9.45
CA GLN A 177 -11.26 -4.02 8.60
C GLN A 177 -12.53 -3.65 7.84
N ASP A 178 -12.64 -2.38 7.46
CA ASP A 178 -13.64 -1.90 6.52
C ASP A 178 -13.21 -2.21 5.08
N TRP A 179 -13.34 -3.49 4.72
CA TRP A 179 -13.00 -4.02 3.40
C TRP A 179 -13.75 -3.31 2.26
N ARG A 180 -14.96 -2.82 2.54
CA ARG A 180 -15.77 -2.09 1.56
C ARG A 180 -15.11 -0.75 1.24
N SER A 181 -14.80 0.05 2.25
CA SER A 181 -14.16 1.34 2.05
C SER A 181 -12.77 1.19 1.42
N LEU A 182 -11.95 0.24 1.91
CA LEU A 182 -10.63 -0.04 1.32
C LEU A 182 -10.74 -0.45 -0.17
N GLY A 183 -11.66 -1.37 -0.49
CA GLY A 183 -11.89 -1.81 -1.86
C GLY A 183 -12.37 -0.69 -2.77
N LEU A 184 -13.32 0.14 -2.30
CA LEU A 184 -13.82 1.29 -3.06
C LEU A 184 -12.74 2.34 -3.30
N LEU A 185 -11.92 2.66 -2.29
CA LEU A 185 -10.80 3.59 -2.45
C LEU A 185 -9.77 3.08 -3.47
N LEU A 186 -9.47 1.78 -3.44
CA LEU A 186 -8.55 1.17 -4.38
C LEU A 186 -9.10 1.21 -5.81
N VAL A 187 -10.38 0.88 -6.00
CA VAL A 187 -11.05 0.98 -7.31
C VAL A 187 -11.07 2.43 -7.80
N CYS A 188 -11.39 3.40 -6.94
CA CYS A 188 -11.35 4.81 -7.31
C CYS A 188 -9.94 5.24 -7.74
N ALA A 189 -8.89 4.82 -7.01
CA ALA A 189 -7.51 5.13 -7.34
C ALA A 189 -7.07 4.48 -8.67
N ALA A 190 -7.46 3.22 -8.89
CA ALA A 190 -7.17 2.51 -10.13
C ALA A 190 -7.87 3.16 -11.33
N LEU A 191 -9.16 3.50 -11.20
CA LEU A 191 -9.92 4.18 -12.25
C LEU A 191 -9.35 5.58 -12.54
N ALA A 192 -9.01 6.35 -11.50
CA ALA A 192 -8.34 7.64 -11.68
C ALA A 192 -6.99 7.50 -12.40
N GLY A 193 -6.22 6.45 -12.08
CA GLY A 193 -4.99 6.10 -12.78
C GLY A 193 -5.21 5.78 -14.26
N VAL A 194 -6.22 4.97 -14.59
CA VAL A 194 -6.58 4.64 -15.97
C VAL A 194 -7.04 5.89 -16.73
N ILE A 195 -7.92 6.71 -16.13
CA ILE A 195 -8.40 7.96 -16.75
C ILE A 195 -7.22 8.90 -17.05
N SER A 196 -6.36 9.13 -16.06
CA SER A 196 -5.17 9.96 -16.23
C SER A 196 -4.27 9.45 -17.36
N TRP A 197 -3.99 8.14 -17.40
CA TRP A 197 -3.18 7.52 -18.43
C TRP A 197 -3.77 7.67 -19.84
N VAL A 198 -5.08 7.45 -20.00
CA VAL A 198 -5.78 7.60 -21.29
C VAL A 198 -5.73 9.05 -21.76
N LEU A 199 -5.97 10.02 -20.87
CA LEU A 199 -5.98 11.44 -21.22
C LEU A 199 -4.59 11.95 -21.57
N VAL A 200 -3.54 11.53 -20.83
CA VAL A 200 -2.16 11.94 -21.10
C VAL A 200 -1.62 11.36 -22.41
N ARG A 201 -2.13 10.23 -22.88
CA ARG A 201 -1.78 9.68 -24.20
C ARG A 201 -2.20 10.56 -25.37
N GLY A 202 -3.23 11.38 -25.19
CA GLY A 202 -3.69 12.35 -26.20
C GLY A 202 -2.84 13.63 -26.24
N VAL A 203 -1.95 13.84 -25.27
CA VAL A 203 -1.08 15.03 -25.22
C VAL A 203 0.00 14.90 -26.30
N PRO A 204 0.18 15.90 -27.19
CA PRO A 204 1.19 15.85 -28.25
C PRO A 204 2.60 15.58 -27.70
N ALA A 205 3.38 14.78 -28.41
CA ALA A 205 4.76 14.41 -28.04
C ALA A 205 5.74 15.59 -27.90
N GLY A 206 5.32 16.81 -28.30
CA GLY A 206 6.09 18.04 -28.09
C GLY A 206 6.21 18.46 -26.62
N PHE A 207 5.36 17.94 -25.72
CA PHE A 207 5.52 18.14 -24.29
C PHE A 207 6.50 17.12 -23.71
N GLY A 208 7.54 17.61 -23.01
CA GLY A 208 8.55 16.76 -22.37
C GLY A 208 7.96 15.79 -21.32
N PRO A 209 8.71 14.73 -20.95
CA PRO A 209 8.24 13.71 -20.01
C PRO A 209 7.82 14.28 -18.64
N GLU A 210 8.52 15.31 -18.17
CA GLU A 210 8.22 16.09 -16.97
C GLU A 210 6.78 16.62 -16.98
N ALA A 211 6.38 17.30 -18.07
CA ALA A 211 5.06 17.91 -18.21
C ALA A 211 3.95 16.86 -18.28
N ARG A 212 4.22 15.71 -18.93
CA ARG A 212 3.27 14.60 -19.01
C ARG A 212 3.01 13.96 -17.64
N VAL A 213 4.07 13.76 -16.84
CA VAL A 213 3.94 13.23 -15.48
C VAL A 213 3.22 14.23 -14.56
N ALA A 214 3.57 15.52 -14.63
CA ALA A 214 2.91 16.55 -13.84
C ALA A 214 1.42 16.67 -14.19
N ALA A 215 1.08 16.76 -15.48
CA ALA A 215 -0.31 16.81 -15.94
C ALA A 215 -1.07 15.53 -15.55
N GLY A 216 -0.43 14.36 -15.71
CA GLY A 216 -0.99 13.08 -15.29
C GLY A 216 -1.27 13.00 -13.79
N GLY A 217 -0.37 13.52 -12.96
CA GLY A 217 -0.56 13.60 -11.51
C GLY A 217 -1.75 14.48 -11.13
N VAL A 218 -1.87 15.66 -11.74
CA VAL A 218 -3.00 16.57 -11.52
C VAL A 218 -4.32 15.93 -11.96
N LEU A 219 -4.35 15.34 -13.16
CA LEU A 219 -5.54 14.66 -13.69
C LEU A 219 -5.97 13.50 -12.79
N LEU A 220 -5.01 12.70 -12.30
CA LEU A 220 -5.29 11.59 -11.38
C LEU A 220 -5.86 12.11 -10.07
N ALA A 221 -5.26 13.16 -9.48
CA ALA A 221 -5.74 13.75 -8.23
C ALA A 221 -7.17 14.27 -8.38
N VAL A 222 -7.47 15.02 -9.45
CA VAL A 222 -8.80 15.55 -9.73
C VAL A 222 -9.82 14.42 -9.96
N ALA A 223 -9.48 13.44 -10.80
CA ALA A 223 -10.36 12.29 -11.06
C ALA A 223 -10.61 11.47 -9.79
N TYR A 224 -9.58 11.25 -8.97
CA TYR A 224 -9.70 10.52 -7.71
C TYR A 224 -10.61 11.24 -6.71
N LEU A 225 -10.42 12.55 -6.54
CA LEU A 225 -11.28 13.37 -5.67
C LEU A 225 -12.73 13.36 -6.15
N ALA A 226 -12.96 13.48 -7.45
CA ALA A 226 -14.30 13.41 -8.03
C ALA A 226 -14.95 12.04 -7.75
N LEU A 227 -14.23 10.94 -7.97
CA LEU A 227 -14.72 9.58 -7.73
C LEU A 227 -15.05 9.33 -6.24
N ILE A 228 -14.20 9.79 -5.31
CA ILE A 228 -14.48 9.69 -3.86
C ILE A 228 -15.76 10.44 -3.49
N VAL A 229 -15.97 11.64 -4.04
CA VAL A 229 -17.17 12.44 -3.77
C VAL A 229 -18.41 11.77 -4.34
N MET A 230 -18.34 11.27 -5.58
CA MET A 230 -19.44 10.55 -6.24
C MET A 230 -19.82 9.26 -5.51
N CYS A 231 -18.84 8.50 -5.05
CA CYS A 231 -19.07 7.27 -4.28
C CYS A 231 -19.47 7.53 -2.81
N GLY A 232 -19.58 8.80 -2.39
CA GLY A 232 -20.05 9.19 -1.06
C GLY A 232 -19.02 9.01 0.07
N LEU A 233 -17.83 8.48 -0.23
CA LEU A 233 -16.80 8.23 0.78
C LEU A 233 -16.34 9.53 1.45
N ALA A 234 -16.40 10.67 0.76
CA ALA A 234 -16.01 12.00 1.29
C ALA A 234 -16.72 12.40 2.60
N ARG A 235 -17.91 11.87 2.88
CA ARG A 235 -18.67 12.20 4.11
C ARG A 235 -18.11 11.50 5.35
N ASP A 236 -17.58 10.29 5.19
CA ASP A 236 -17.04 9.50 6.30
C ASP A 236 -15.75 10.13 6.87
N TRP A 237 -14.97 10.81 6.02
CA TRP A 237 -13.75 11.56 6.41
C TRP A 237 -14.02 12.74 7.33
N ARG A 238 -15.04 13.54 7.01
CA ARG A 238 -15.36 14.74 7.78
C ARG A 238 -15.83 14.35 9.19
N ALA A 239 -16.64 13.30 9.29
CA ALA A 239 -17.10 12.77 10.57
C ALA A 239 -15.94 12.21 11.42
N ALA A 240 -14.97 11.52 10.80
CA ALA A 240 -13.80 11.00 11.49
C ALA A 240 -12.88 12.11 12.05
N PHE A 241 -12.60 13.15 11.27
CA PHE A 241 -11.81 14.31 11.72
C PHE A 241 -12.51 15.13 12.80
N GLU A 242 -13.82 15.34 12.69
CA GLU A 242 -14.61 16.03 13.72
C GLU A 242 -14.66 15.24 15.04
N GLY A 243 -14.70 13.91 14.99
CA GLY A 243 -14.68 13.05 16.17
C GLY A 243 -13.35 13.08 16.93
N LEU A 244 -12.22 13.21 16.22
CA LEU A 244 -10.89 13.39 16.83
C LEU A 244 -10.77 14.74 17.54
N ARG A 245 -11.37 15.79 16.98
CA ARG A 245 -11.37 17.15 17.54
C ARG A 245 -12.20 17.30 18.81
N ARG A 246 -13.16 16.40 19.06
CA ARG A 246 -14.02 16.42 20.25
C ARG A 246 -13.51 15.56 21.42
N ARG A 247 -12.39 14.84 21.25
CA ARG A 247 -11.78 13.96 22.27
C ARG A 247 -10.42 14.45 22.78
N GLN A 248 -9.99 15.63 22.36
CA GLN A 248 -8.93 16.43 23.01
C GLN A 248 -9.59 17.45 23.93
#